data_AF-A0A0K9PUY9-F1
#
_entry.id   AF-A0A0K9PUY9-F1
#
_cell.length_a   1.000
_cell.length_b   1.000
_cell.length_c   1.000
_cell.angle_alpha   90.00
_cell.angle_beta   90.00
_cell.angle_gamma   90.00
#
_symmetry.space_group_name_H-M   'P 1'
#
loop_
_entity.id
_entity.type
_entity.pdbx_description
1 polymer ?
#
loop_
_entity_poly.entity_id
_entity_poly.type
_entity_poly.pdbx_seq_one_letter_code
_entity_poly.pdbx_strand_id
1 'polypeptide(L)'
;MHSKEGCSSNDKEDIFDKGREESYDEYSQRIYDHVFGYNIEAALPNKETWKSRMKPTPIFLRDVLPQIATYRNRSSDNMVFCNGTNVSSQLSLSLTKAWNLAESTKVFLKAMKLFFVERRREIGNLTFDKDDQLSVEFVTAAANIRAASFGILLHSLFETKGIAGNIVHAVATTNAIISGLIVIEAIKILQGNYRHNRMTYCVEHPCRNMLLMPVQPFEPNGSCYVCSETPLLLEINTCSLKLKDFVEKIINKKLGIISPIIMHGSTLIFEVGDDLEEDIAANYSLNLEKVLVELPAPVTNGTVLRVEDFHQELSCNIIIKHRGEEEEIDDEEKKLARTVIPEQATEQNFRVENNRSKKKLNSSHKTRNPRGGRNSQNHMMETKVNQWKYLNITKLTLL
;
A
#
# COMPACT_ATOMS: atom_id res chain seq x y z
N MET A 1 48.75 -48.94 11.59
CA MET A 1 47.58 -48.40 12.30
C MET A 1 47.03 -47.27 11.44
N HIS A 2 45.90 -47.51 10.78
CA HIS A 2 45.17 -46.52 10.00
C HIS A 2 44.27 -45.73 10.93
N SER A 3 44.41 -44.40 10.96
CA SER A 3 43.40 -43.51 11.53
C SER A 3 42.97 -42.53 10.45
N LYS A 4 41.78 -42.78 9.90
CA LYS A 4 41.03 -41.83 9.08
C LYS A 4 40.46 -40.77 10.04
N GLU A 5 40.92 -39.54 9.95
CA GLU A 5 40.18 -38.41 10.47
C GLU A 5 39.12 -38.03 9.43
N GLY A 6 37.86 -38.33 9.76
CA GLY A 6 36.70 -37.95 8.97
C GLY A 6 36.43 -36.46 9.15
N CYS A 7 36.49 -35.72 8.03
CA CYS A 7 35.98 -34.38 7.93
C CYS A 7 34.44 -34.42 8.06
N SER A 8 33.89 -34.05 9.23
CA SER A 8 32.44 -33.82 9.35
C SER A 8 32.11 -32.43 8.81
N SER A 9 31.58 -32.37 7.59
CA SER A 9 30.88 -31.21 7.06
C SER A 9 29.60 -31.00 7.88
N ASN A 10 29.64 -30.13 8.89
CA ASN A 10 28.43 -29.56 9.48
C ASN A 10 27.84 -28.56 8.49
N ASP A 11 27.04 -29.06 7.55
CA ASP A 11 26.09 -28.23 6.81
C ASP A 11 25.17 -27.57 7.85
N LYS A 12 25.28 -26.25 8.01
CA LYS A 12 24.35 -25.50 8.85
C LYS A 12 22.97 -25.59 8.18
N GLU A 13 22.08 -26.41 8.72
CA GLU A 13 20.68 -26.46 8.29
C GLU A 13 20.10 -25.03 8.31
N ASP A 14 19.44 -24.63 7.22
CA ASP A 14 18.81 -23.32 7.10
C ASP A 14 17.74 -23.20 8.18
N ILE A 15 17.67 -22.07 8.90
CA ILE A 15 16.65 -21.86 9.95
C ILE A 15 15.23 -21.90 9.36
N PHE A 16 15.08 -21.67 8.06
CA PHE A 16 13.80 -21.79 7.36
C PHE A 16 13.50 -23.21 6.86
N ASP A 17 14.42 -24.16 7.06
CA ASP A 17 14.14 -25.56 6.82
C ASP A 17 13.51 -26.21 8.05
N LYS A 18 12.54 -27.08 7.80
CA LYS A 18 11.86 -27.85 8.82
C LYS A 18 12.72 -29.06 9.20
N GLY A 19 12.96 -29.28 10.50
CA GLY A 19 13.65 -30.46 10.99
C GLY A 19 12.89 -31.75 10.71
N ARG A 20 13.61 -32.87 10.50
CA ARG A 20 12.99 -34.16 10.11
C ARG A 20 11.97 -34.71 11.11
N GLU A 21 12.20 -34.48 12.40
CA GLU A 21 11.33 -34.95 13.50
C GLU A 21 10.51 -33.83 14.14
N GLU A 22 10.66 -32.60 13.67
CA GLU A 22 9.95 -31.44 14.21
C GLU A 22 8.46 -31.54 13.87
N SER A 23 7.56 -31.16 14.77
CA SER A 23 6.13 -31.00 14.44
C SER A 23 5.86 -29.68 13.70
N TYR A 24 4.73 -29.54 13.00
CA TYR A 24 4.41 -28.25 12.35
C TYR A 24 4.18 -27.12 13.35
N ASP A 25 3.70 -27.47 14.55
CA ASP A 25 3.52 -26.51 15.64
C ASP A 25 4.89 -26.00 16.14
N GLU A 26 5.83 -26.90 16.45
CA GLU A 26 7.19 -26.52 16.88
C GLU A 26 7.92 -25.69 15.82
N TYR A 27 7.80 -26.10 14.54
CA TYR A 27 8.35 -25.36 13.41
C TYR A 27 7.79 -23.93 13.36
N SER A 28 6.47 -23.78 13.45
CA SER A 28 5.81 -22.47 13.39
C SER A 28 6.22 -21.56 14.56
N GLN A 29 6.37 -22.13 15.77
CA GLN A 29 6.85 -21.41 16.95
C GLN A 29 8.31 -20.96 16.80
N ARG A 30 9.17 -21.85 16.28
CA ARG A 30 10.58 -21.53 16.01
C ARG A 30 10.74 -20.42 14.98
N ILE A 31 9.97 -20.48 13.89
CA ILE A 31 9.95 -19.42 12.87
C ILE A 31 9.44 -18.11 13.46
N TYR A 32 8.40 -18.14 14.29
CA TYR A 32 7.88 -16.95 14.98
C TYR A 32 8.99 -16.27 15.80
N ASP A 33 9.63 -16.99 16.73
CA ASP A 33 10.66 -16.43 17.61
C ASP A 33 11.89 -15.96 16.81
N HIS A 34 12.21 -16.64 15.72
CA HIS A 34 13.28 -16.22 14.82
C HIS A 34 12.97 -14.90 14.09
N VAL A 35 11.81 -14.82 13.44
CA VAL A 35 11.45 -13.68 12.59
C VAL A 35 11.12 -12.42 13.42
N PHE A 36 10.39 -12.57 14.53
CA PHE A 36 9.89 -11.45 15.32
C PHE A 36 10.70 -11.18 16.61
N GLY A 37 11.48 -12.15 17.07
CA GLY A 37 12.38 -12.00 18.21
C GLY A 37 13.84 -11.79 17.75
N TYR A 38 14.52 -12.89 17.41
CA TYR A 38 15.97 -12.90 17.17
C TYR A 38 16.41 -11.98 16.02
N ASN A 39 15.66 -11.90 14.93
CA ASN A 39 15.98 -10.99 13.81
C ASN A 39 15.86 -9.51 14.22
N ILE A 40 14.93 -9.19 15.12
CA ILE A 40 14.79 -7.83 15.66
C ILE A 40 15.98 -7.54 16.59
N GLU A 41 16.34 -8.47 17.48
CA GLU A 41 17.53 -8.34 18.34
C GLU A 41 18.80 -8.14 17.53
N ALA A 42 18.99 -8.88 16.44
CA ALA A 42 20.14 -8.76 15.55
C ALA A 42 20.21 -7.38 14.87
N ALA A 43 19.10 -6.67 14.73
CA ALA A 43 19.05 -5.32 14.14
C ALA A 43 19.35 -4.20 15.16
N LEU A 44 19.18 -4.46 16.46
CA LEU A 44 19.38 -3.45 17.52
C LEU A 44 20.80 -2.85 17.61
N PRO A 45 21.90 -3.60 17.36
CA PRO A 45 23.25 -3.06 17.42
C PRO A 45 23.55 -1.93 16.43
N ASN A 46 22.74 -1.75 15.38
CA ASN A 46 22.92 -0.69 14.38
C ASN A 46 22.53 0.70 14.93
N LYS A 47 23.39 1.28 15.77
CA LYS A 47 23.15 2.53 16.49
C LYS A 47 22.79 3.73 15.59
N GLU A 48 23.32 3.79 14.37
CA GLU A 48 23.04 4.88 13.43
C GLU A 48 21.58 4.90 12.98
N THR A 49 20.98 3.73 12.78
CA THR A 49 19.59 3.61 12.30
C THR A 49 18.57 4.14 13.32
N TRP A 50 18.91 4.04 14.61
CA TRP A 50 18.01 4.32 15.72
C TRP A 50 18.24 5.70 16.37
N LYS A 51 19.03 6.60 15.74
CA LYS A 51 19.23 7.96 16.25
C LYS A 51 17.98 8.84 16.12
N SER A 52 17.29 8.73 14.99
CA SER A 52 16.09 9.51 14.66
C SER A 52 14.81 8.68 14.63
N ARG A 53 14.88 7.40 15.00
CA ARG A 53 13.77 6.44 14.92
C ARG A 53 13.59 5.71 16.24
N MET A 54 12.36 5.33 16.55
CA MET A 54 12.05 4.47 17.69
C MET A 54 12.74 3.11 17.53
N LYS A 55 13.36 2.61 18.61
CA LYS A 55 13.99 1.29 18.61
C LYS A 55 12.91 0.20 18.62
N PRO A 56 13.04 -0.84 17.79
CA PRO A 56 12.06 -1.92 17.79
C PRO A 56 12.18 -2.79 19.05
N THR A 57 11.06 -3.37 19.46
CA THR A 57 10.98 -4.33 20.56
C THR A 57 10.88 -5.74 20.00
N PRO A 58 11.81 -6.66 20.35
CA PRO A 58 11.69 -8.08 20.01
C PRO A 58 10.43 -8.67 20.63
N ILE A 59 9.71 -9.51 19.86
CA ILE A 59 8.50 -10.18 20.32
C ILE A 59 8.73 -11.68 20.30
N PHE A 60 8.79 -12.30 21.48
CA PHE A 60 8.88 -13.74 21.62
C PHE A 60 7.52 -14.34 21.99
N LEU A 61 7.28 -15.56 21.53
CA LEU A 61 6.02 -16.27 21.73
C LEU A 61 5.72 -16.48 23.21
N ARG A 62 6.75 -16.78 24.01
CA ARG A 62 6.63 -16.97 25.46
C ARG A 62 6.06 -15.76 26.19
N ASP A 63 6.30 -14.56 25.67
CA ASP A 63 5.89 -13.30 26.29
C ASP A 63 4.45 -12.94 25.90
N VAL A 64 4.01 -13.34 24.70
CA VAL A 64 2.68 -13.04 24.17
C VAL A 64 1.64 -14.11 24.56
N LEU A 65 2.01 -15.38 24.49
CA LEU A 65 1.14 -16.52 24.79
C LEU A 65 1.81 -17.45 25.82
N PRO A 66 1.93 -17.03 27.09
CA PRO A 66 2.60 -17.80 28.13
C PRO A 66 1.95 -19.17 28.37
N GLN A 67 0.66 -19.31 28.06
CA GLN A 67 -0.09 -20.56 28.19
C GLN A 67 0.44 -21.66 27.25
N ILE A 68 0.97 -21.31 26.07
CA ILE A 68 1.52 -22.30 25.11
C ILE A 68 2.79 -22.95 25.67
N ALA A 69 3.57 -22.23 26.49
CA ALA A 69 4.77 -22.78 27.13
C ALA A 69 4.44 -23.88 28.16
N THR A 70 3.25 -23.82 28.77
CA THR A 70 2.81 -24.76 29.83
C THR A 70 2.30 -26.10 29.29
N TYR A 71 1.92 -26.19 28.00
CA TYR A 71 1.37 -27.40 27.39
C TYR A 71 2.42 -28.42 26.90
N ARG A 72 3.73 -28.12 27.02
CA ARG A 72 4.79 -29.11 26.71
C ARG A 72 4.71 -30.40 27.53
N ASN A 73 3.95 -30.42 28.64
CA ASN A 73 3.89 -31.55 29.57
C ASN A 73 2.51 -32.24 29.72
N ARG A 74 1.50 -31.91 28.89
CA ARG A 74 0.23 -32.66 28.88
C ARG A 74 -0.17 -33.04 27.47
N SER A 75 -0.06 -34.33 27.20
CA SER A 75 -0.58 -35.02 26.03
C SER A 75 -2.05 -34.65 25.77
N SER A 76 -2.35 -34.31 24.52
CA SER A 76 -3.67 -34.30 23.89
C SER A 76 -4.79 -33.57 24.64
N ASP A 77 -4.83 -32.24 24.52
CA ASP A 77 -6.12 -31.54 24.51
C ASP A 77 -6.45 -31.16 23.07
N ASN A 78 -7.56 -31.71 22.58
CA ASN A 78 -8.14 -31.45 21.27
C ASN A 78 -8.48 -29.96 21.15
N MET A 79 -7.58 -29.17 20.55
CA MET A 79 -8.00 -27.96 19.86
C MET A 79 -8.95 -28.43 18.75
N VAL A 80 -10.25 -28.20 18.90
CA VAL A 80 -11.28 -28.67 17.96
C VAL A 80 -10.90 -28.24 16.54
N PHE A 81 -10.40 -29.20 15.76
CA PHE A 81 -10.05 -29.01 14.36
C PHE A 81 -11.35 -29.11 13.56
N CYS A 82 -11.92 -27.96 13.22
CA CYS A 82 -12.93 -27.88 12.17
C CYS A 82 -12.20 -27.69 10.83
N ASN A 83 -12.47 -28.54 9.85
CA ASN A 83 -11.97 -28.38 8.48
C ASN A 83 -12.51 -27.07 7.90
N GLY A 84 -11.62 -26.10 7.72
CA GLY A 84 -11.96 -24.80 7.14
C GLY A 84 -10.68 -24.04 6.80
N THR A 85 -10.66 -23.43 5.62
CA THR A 85 -9.52 -22.65 5.08
C THR A 85 -9.38 -21.25 5.70
N ASN A 86 -10.36 -20.83 6.52
CA ASN A 86 -10.43 -19.49 7.12
C ASN A 86 -10.14 -19.59 8.62
N VAL A 87 -9.04 -18.97 9.07
CA VAL A 87 -8.56 -18.98 10.46
C VAL A 87 -9.32 -17.96 11.31
N SER A 88 -9.63 -16.80 10.75
CA SER A 88 -10.29 -15.71 11.47
C SER A 88 -11.71 -16.08 11.92
N SER A 89 -12.47 -16.79 11.09
CA SER A 89 -13.80 -17.30 11.41
C SER A 89 -13.77 -18.38 12.50
N GLN A 90 -12.74 -19.23 12.48
CA GLN A 90 -12.53 -20.25 13.52
C GLN A 90 -12.13 -19.65 14.88
N LEU A 91 -11.63 -18.42 14.90
CA LEU A 91 -11.28 -17.67 16.11
C LEU A 91 -12.34 -16.62 16.47
N SER A 92 -13.45 -16.55 15.73
CA SER A 92 -14.53 -15.56 15.90
C SER A 92 -14.02 -14.10 15.86
N LEU A 93 -13.04 -13.82 14.99
CA LEU A 93 -12.43 -12.49 14.86
C LEU A 93 -13.15 -11.63 13.83
N SER A 94 -13.21 -10.32 14.09
CA SER A 94 -13.72 -9.34 13.13
C SER A 94 -12.74 -9.12 11.98
N LEU A 95 -13.27 -8.93 10.76
CA LEU A 95 -12.49 -8.59 9.58
C LEU A 95 -12.25 -7.08 9.44
N THR A 96 -13.09 -6.27 10.07
CA THR A 96 -13.07 -4.79 9.99
C THR A 96 -12.31 -4.15 11.14
N LYS A 97 -12.02 -4.91 12.21
CA LYS A 97 -11.25 -4.45 13.36
C LYS A 97 -9.83 -5.00 13.29
N ALA A 98 -8.85 -4.17 13.64
CA ALA A 98 -7.48 -4.62 13.83
C ALA A 98 -7.38 -5.66 14.96
N TRP A 99 -6.70 -6.77 14.69
CA TRP A 99 -6.43 -7.81 15.68
C TRP A 99 -5.32 -7.36 16.63
N ASN A 100 -5.48 -7.61 17.91
CA ASN A 100 -4.40 -7.34 18.87
C ASN A 100 -3.22 -8.32 18.67
N LEU A 101 -2.12 -8.10 19.40
CA LEU A 101 -0.91 -8.90 19.25
C LEU A 101 -1.13 -10.40 19.53
N ALA A 102 -1.93 -10.74 20.54
CA ALA A 102 -2.21 -12.13 20.90
C ALA A 102 -3.10 -12.82 19.85
N GLU A 103 -4.10 -12.12 19.32
CA GLU A 103 -4.95 -12.59 18.22
C GLU A 103 -4.13 -12.81 16.94
N SER A 104 -3.31 -11.82 16.56
CA SER A 104 -2.42 -11.91 15.39
C SER A 104 -1.44 -13.09 15.53
N THR A 105 -0.89 -13.32 16.74
CA THR A 105 -0.01 -14.46 17.01
C THR A 105 -0.72 -15.80 16.81
N LYS A 106 -1.96 -15.93 17.31
CA LYS A 106 -2.77 -17.15 17.11
C LYS A 106 -3.08 -17.39 15.63
N VAL A 107 -3.45 -16.34 14.90
CA VAL A 107 -3.72 -16.43 13.46
C VAL A 107 -2.46 -16.85 12.70
N PHE A 108 -1.31 -16.24 12.99
CA PHE A 108 -0.03 -16.57 12.35
C PHE A 108 0.32 -18.05 12.50
N LEU A 109 0.32 -18.56 13.74
CA LEU A 109 0.68 -19.97 14.02
C LEU A 109 -0.29 -20.95 13.34
N LYS A 110 -1.59 -20.63 13.38
CA LYS A 110 -2.61 -21.49 12.78
C LYS A 110 -2.58 -21.45 11.25
N ALA A 111 -2.39 -20.27 10.66
CA ALA A 111 -2.24 -20.12 9.21
C ALA A 111 -1.00 -20.87 8.69
N MET A 112 0.14 -20.73 9.37
CA MET A 112 1.37 -21.50 9.08
C MET A 112 1.08 -23.00 9.04
N LYS A 113 0.45 -23.53 10.09
CA LYS A 113 0.09 -24.95 10.16
C LYS A 113 -0.81 -25.39 8.99
N LEU A 114 -1.83 -24.60 8.65
CA LEU A 114 -2.73 -24.90 7.54
C LEU A 114 -2.01 -24.92 6.19
N PHE A 115 -1.03 -24.02 5.96
CA PHE A 115 -0.20 -24.10 4.74
C PHE A 115 0.54 -25.43 4.62
N PHE A 116 1.09 -25.95 5.73
CA PHE A 116 1.82 -27.22 5.72
C PHE A 116 0.92 -28.47 5.66
N VAL A 117 -0.27 -28.41 6.26
CA VAL A 117 -1.21 -29.54 6.29
C VAL A 117 -2.02 -29.61 4.98
N GLU A 118 -2.63 -28.51 4.56
CA GLU A 118 -3.59 -28.47 3.45
C GLU A 118 -2.92 -28.13 2.11
N ARG A 119 -1.86 -27.31 2.12
CA ARG A 119 -1.25 -26.74 0.89
C ARG A 119 0.21 -27.14 0.69
N ARG A 120 0.61 -28.29 1.25
CA ARG A 120 2.00 -28.77 1.23
C ARG A 120 2.66 -28.77 -0.16
N ARG A 121 1.88 -29.11 -1.20
CA ARG A 121 2.38 -29.21 -2.59
C ARG A 121 2.68 -27.86 -3.24
N GLU A 122 2.13 -26.79 -2.69
CA GLU A 122 2.27 -25.43 -3.22
C GLU A 122 3.46 -24.69 -2.59
N ILE A 123 3.95 -25.16 -1.44
CA ILE A 123 5.07 -24.56 -0.71
C ILE A 123 6.29 -24.43 -1.63
N GLY A 124 6.87 -23.22 -1.67
CA GLY A 124 7.98 -22.86 -2.55
C GLY A 124 7.55 -22.27 -3.90
N ASN A 125 6.29 -22.46 -4.31
CA ASN A 125 5.72 -21.93 -5.55
C ASN A 125 4.47 -21.06 -5.33
N LEU A 126 4.10 -20.77 -4.08
CA LEU A 126 2.97 -19.92 -3.74
C LEU A 126 3.20 -18.49 -4.25
N THR A 127 2.22 -17.97 -4.96
CA THR A 127 2.10 -16.55 -5.30
C THR A 127 1.00 -15.94 -4.45
N PHE A 128 1.27 -14.77 -3.86
CA PHE A 128 0.25 -14.07 -3.08
C PHE A 128 -0.96 -13.73 -3.96
N ASP A 129 -2.15 -14.06 -3.47
CA ASP A 129 -3.43 -13.71 -4.06
C ASP A 129 -4.29 -13.00 -2.99
N LYS A 130 -4.82 -11.82 -3.34
CA LYS A 130 -5.67 -11.03 -2.44
C LYS A 130 -7.03 -11.67 -2.19
N ASP A 131 -7.44 -12.61 -3.03
CA ASP A 131 -8.71 -13.34 -2.90
C ASP A 131 -8.52 -14.69 -2.20
N ASP A 132 -7.28 -15.08 -1.91
CA ASP A 132 -6.95 -16.20 -1.03
C ASP A 132 -6.93 -15.76 0.43
N GLN A 133 -8.02 -16.10 1.14
CA GLN A 133 -8.22 -15.75 2.54
C GLN A 133 -7.07 -16.19 3.44
N LEU A 134 -6.53 -17.40 3.26
CA LEU A 134 -5.46 -17.92 4.13
C LEU A 134 -4.17 -17.10 3.95
N SER A 135 -3.84 -16.72 2.72
CA SER A 135 -2.70 -15.85 2.41
C SER A 135 -2.87 -14.46 3.01
N VAL A 136 -4.06 -13.86 2.89
CA VAL A 136 -4.34 -12.53 3.45
C VAL A 136 -4.30 -12.56 4.98
N GLU A 137 -4.86 -13.59 5.62
CA GLU A 137 -4.82 -13.75 7.09
C GLU A 137 -3.38 -13.92 7.59
N PHE A 138 -2.57 -14.72 6.90
CA PHE A 138 -1.15 -14.89 7.22
C PHE A 138 -0.38 -13.58 7.10
N VAL A 139 -0.55 -12.84 6.00
CA VAL A 139 0.11 -11.54 5.78
C VAL A 139 -0.34 -10.52 6.82
N THR A 140 -1.64 -10.44 7.11
CA THR A 140 -2.21 -9.53 8.13
C THR A 140 -1.63 -9.81 9.50
N ALA A 141 -1.62 -11.08 9.92
CA ALA A 141 -1.05 -11.47 11.20
C ALA A 141 0.45 -11.13 11.29
N ALA A 142 1.25 -11.52 10.29
CA ALA A 142 2.68 -11.25 10.25
C ALA A 142 3.00 -9.74 10.22
N ALA A 143 2.25 -8.96 9.45
CA ALA A 143 2.38 -7.52 9.36
C ALA A 143 2.05 -6.84 10.69
N ASN A 144 0.97 -7.24 11.37
CA ASN A 144 0.58 -6.68 12.66
C ASN A 144 1.57 -7.03 13.78
N ILE A 145 2.08 -8.27 13.84
CA ILE A 145 3.12 -8.64 14.81
C ILE A 145 4.37 -7.76 14.59
N ARG A 146 4.77 -7.58 13.32
CA ARG A 146 5.89 -6.69 12.99
C ARG A 146 5.59 -5.23 13.34
N ALA A 147 4.41 -4.71 13.01
CA ALA A 147 4.01 -3.34 13.32
C ALA A 147 4.09 -3.07 14.83
N ALA A 148 3.62 -4.02 15.65
CA ALA A 148 3.76 -3.95 17.11
C ALA A 148 5.22 -3.85 17.56
N SER A 149 6.16 -4.57 16.95
CA SER A 149 7.58 -4.45 17.26
C SER A 149 8.11 -3.02 17.04
N PHE A 150 7.57 -2.27 16.09
CA PHE A 150 8.03 -0.91 15.76
C PHE A 150 7.14 0.20 16.34
N GLY A 151 6.13 -0.13 17.16
CA GLY A 151 5.17 0.85 17.69
C GLY A 151 4.26 1.47 16.62
N ILE A 152 4.04 0.76 15.51
CA ILE A 152 3.19 1.18 14.40
C ILE A 152 1.76 0.70 14.66
N LEU A 153 0.77 1.49 14.23
CA LEU A 153 -0.64 1.15 14.35
C LEU A 153 -0.95 -0.17 13.61
N LEU A 154 -1.76 -1.01 14.23
CA LEU A 154 -2.19 -2.29 13.65
C LEU A 154 -3.33 -2.06 12.65
N HIS A 155 -3.34 -2.84 11.58
CA HIS A 155 -4.38 -2.78 10.57
C HIS A 155 -5.36 -3.94 10.68
N SER A 156 -6.60 -3.67 10.29
CA SER A 156 -7.60 -4.70 10.04
C SER A 156 -7.21 -5.57 8.84
N LEU A 157 -7.88 -6.72 8.72
CA LEU A 157 -7.71 -7.59 7.56
C LEU A 157 -8.16 -6.90 6.26
N PHE A 158 -9.22 -6.10 6.32
CA PHE A 158 -9.70 -5.34 5.17
C PHE A 158 -8.68 -4.31 4.66
N GLU A 159 -8.12 -3.50 5.56
CA GLU A 159 -7.08 -2.53 5.21
C GLU A 159 -5.83 -3.23 4.66
N THR A 160 -5.38 -4.30 5.33
CA THR A 160 -4.21 -5.06 4.89
C THR A 160 -4.42 -5.67 3.52
N LYS A 161 -5.61 -6.20 3.21
CA LYS A 161 -5.96 -6.70 1.88
C LYS A 161 -5.83 -5.61 0.81
N GLY A 162 -6.31 -4.41 1.10
CA GLY A 162 -6.19 -3.24 0.22
C GLY A 162 -4.74 -2.83 -0.04
N ILE A 163 -3.92 -2.79 1.01
CA ILE A 163 -2.49 -2.44 0.91
C ILE A 163 -1.73 -3.53 0.15
N ALA A 164 -1.81 -4.78 0.61
CA ALA A 164 -1.05 -5.90 0.08
C ALA A 164 -1.41 -6.19 -1.39
N GLY A 165 -2.68 -6.07 -1.77
CA GLY A 165 -3.14 -6.26 -3.14
C GLY A 165 -2.64 -5.20 -4.14
N ASN A 166 -2.14 -4.07 -3.65
CA ASN A 166 -1.65 -2.95 -4.47
C ASN A 166 -0.12 -2.78 -4.43
N ILE A 167 0.62 -3.70 -3.79
CA ILE A 167 2.09 -3.61 -3.72
C ILE A 167 2.69 -3.83 -5.12
N VAL A 168 3.40 -2.81 -5.62
CA VAL A 168 4.21 -2.91 -6.84
C VAL A 168 5.66 -3.22 -6.48
N HIS A 169 6.21 -4.27 -7.09
CA HIS A 169 7.61 -4.65 -6.92
C HIS A 169 8.53 -3.54 -7.46
N ALA A 170 9.48 -3.10 -6.65
CA ALA A 170 10.50 -2.14 -7.09
C ALA A 170 11.72 -2.90 -7.64
N VAL A 171 12.20 -2.48 -8.81
CA VAL A 171 13.40 -3.02 -9.44
C VAL A 171 14.47 -1.93 -9.50
N ALA A 172 15.67 -2.23 -9.01
CA ALA A 172 16.74 -1.25 -8.87
C ALA A 172 17.14 -0.61 -10.21
N THR A 173 17.12 -1.37 -11.30
CA THR A 173 17.46 -0.87 -12.64
C THR A 173 16.45 0.15 -13.15
N THR A 174 15.16 0.01 -12.83
CA THR A 174 14.13 1.00 -13.20
C THR A 174 14.43 2.33 -12.54
N ASN A 175 14.77 2.34 -11.24
CA ASN A 175 15.16 3.56 -10.54
C ASN A 175 16.40 4.21 -11.18
N ALA A 176 17.42 3.43 -11.54
CA ALA A 176 18.61 3.97 -12.20
C ALA A 176 18.30 4.62 -13.55
N ILE A 177 17.43 3.99 -14.37
CA ILE A 177 16.99 4.53 -15.66
C ILE A 177 16.23 5.85 -15.44
N ILE A 178 15.23 5.86 -14.55
CA ILE A 178 14.42 7.05 -14.27
C ILE A 178 15.28 8.19 -13.70
N SER A 179 16.22 7.91 -12.78
CA SER A 179 17.15 8.91 -12.26
C SER A 179 18.02 9.52 -13.36
N GLY A 180 18.51 8.71 -14.30
CA GLY A 180 19.24 9.22 -15.46
C GLY A 180 18.39 10.16 -16.32
N LEU A 181 17.13 9.82 -16.57
CA LEU A 181 16.19 10.68 -17.30
C LEU A 181 15.91 12.00 -16.56
N ILE A 182 15.73 11.97 -15.23
CA ILE A 182 15.54 13.18 -14.42
C ILE A 182 16.70 14.15 -14.61
N VAL A 183 17.94 13.67 -14.53
CA VAL A 183 19.14 14.51 -14.70
C VAL A 183 19.22 15.08 -16.12
N ILE A 184 18.88 14.29 -17.15
CA ILE A 184 18.84 14.76 -18.54
C ILE A 184 17.83 15.90 -18.71
N GLU A 185 16.62 15.79 -18.17
CA GLU A 185 15.63 16.87 -18.23
C GLU A 185 16.05 18.09 -17.40
N ALA A 186 16.68 17.89 -16.23
CA ALA A 186 17.20 18.98 -15.40
C ALA A 186 18.28 19.80 -16.12
N ILE A 187 19.19 19.15 -16.85
CA ILE A 187 20.21 19.84 -17.66
C ILE A 187 19.55 20.73 -18.71
N LYS A 188 18.50 20.27 -19.39
CA LYS A 188 17.76 21.07 -20.38
C LYS A 188 17.13 22.30 -19.72
N ILE A 189 16.52 22.14 -18.55
CA ILE A 189 15.93 23.25 -17.79
C ILE A 189 16.98 24.29 -17.42
N LEU A 190 18.14 23.86 -16.90
CA LEU A 190 19.23 24.76 -16.51
C LEU A 190 19.84 25.50 -17.71
N GLN A 191 19.77 24.93 -18.90
CA GLN A 191 20.19 25.58 -20.15
C GLN A 191 19.11 26.52 -20.74
N GLY A 192 17.97 26.69 -20.08
CA GLY A 192 16.83 27.46 -20.59
C GLY A 192 16.11 26.78 -21.77
N ASN A 193 16.34 25.47 -21.98
CA ASN A 193 15.86 24.74 -23.14
C ASN A 193 14.52 24.02 -22.88
N TYR A 194 13.52 24.76 -22.40
CA TYR A 194 12.23 24.21 -21.96
C TYR A 194 11.44 23.50 -23.06
N ARG A 195 11.55 23.97 -24.32
CA ARG A 195 10.80 23.42 -25.47
C ARG A 195 11.18 21.97 -25.81
N HIS A 196 12.36 21.53 -25.37
CA HIS A 196 12.87 20.17 -25.61
C HIS A 196 12.65 19.23 -24.41
N ASN A 197 11.94 19.68 -23.38
CA ASN A 197 11.57 18.83 -22.27
C ASN A 197 10.57 17.76 -22.72
N ARG A 198 10.69 16.55 -22.16
CA ARG A 198 9.82 15.42 -22.49
C ARG A 198 9.38 14.68 -21.23
N MET A 199 8.09 14.33 -21.19
CA MET A 199 7.58 13.33 -20.26
C MET A 199 7.89 11.95 -20.85
N THR A 200 8.80 11.19 -20.25
CA THR A 200 9.26 9.90 -20.81
C THR A 200 8.70 8.74 -20.00
N TYR A 201 7.91 7.89 -20.64
CA TYR A 201 7.40 6.65 -20.04
C TYR A 201 8.40 5.50 -20.26
N CYS A 202 8.78 4.81 -19.19
CA CYS A 202 9.54 3.57 -19.27
C CYS A 202 8.56 2.39 -19.28
N VAL A 203 8.46 1.68 -20.40
CA VAL A 203 7.53 0.55 -20.57
C VAL A 203 8.27 -0.79 -20.47
N GLU A 204 7.58 -1.82 -19.95
CA GLU A 204 8.15 -3.17 -19.80
C GLU A 204 8.35 -3.87 -21.16
N HIS A 205 7.43 -3.64 -22.09
CA HIS A 205 7.48 -4.22 -23.43
C HIS A 205 7.55 -3.11 -24.49
N PRO A 206 8.36 -3.29 -25.54
CA PRO A 206 8.52 -2.26 -26.56
C PRO A 206 7.17 -1.89 -27.18
N CYS A 207 6.80 -0.61 -27.08
CA CYS A 207 5.67 -0.05 -27.79
C CYS A 207 6.23 0.80 -28.93
N ARG A 208 5.82 0.50 -30.18
CA ARG A 208 6.39 1.13 -31.39
C ARG A 208 7.93 1.00 -31.48
N ASN A 209 8.47 -0.16 -31.10
CA ASN A 209 9.91 -0.44 -31.02
C ASN A 209 10.70 0.46 -30.04
N MET A 210 10.02 1.08 -29.06
CA MET A 210 10.64 1.92 -28.04
C MET A 210 10.29 1.41 -26.65
N LEU A 211 11.29 1.36 -25.77
CA LEU A 211 11.11 1.08 -24.33
C LEU A 211 11.01 2.38 -23.50
N LEU A 212 11.58 3.46 -24.01
CA LEU A 212 11.47 4.81 -23.45
C LEU A 212 10.63 5.62 -24.42
N MET A 213 9.43 6.00 -24.02
CA MET A 213 8.47 6.71 -24.86
C MET A 213 8.39 8.18 -24.46
N PRO A 214 9.12 9.08 -25.13
CA PRO A 214 9.03 10.50 -24.87
C PRO A 214 7.73 11.06 -25.44
N VAL A 215 7.03 11.85 -24.63
CA VAL A 215 5.82 12.58 -24.99
C VAL A 215 6.03 14.05 -24.64
N GLN A 216 5.39 14.95 -25.38
CA GLN A 216 5.38 16.36 -25.02
C GLN A 216 4.64 16.52 -23.68
N PRO A 217 5.15 17.33 -22.74
CA PRO A 217 4.40 17.68 -21.53
C PRO A 217 3.03 18.24 -21.88
N PHE A 218 2.02 17.92 -21.07
CA PHE A 218 0.68 18.46 -21.23
C PHE A 218 0.66 19.95 -20.86
N GLU A 219 -0.18 20.71 -21.54
CA GLU A 219 -0.47 22.09 -21.14
C GLU A 219 -1.22 22.11 -19.79
N PRO A 220 -1.10 23.20 -19.00
CA PRO A 220 -1.84 23.35 -17.76
C PRO A 220 -3.34 23.13 -17.96
N ASN A 221 -3.96 22.34 -17.08
CA ASN A 221 -5.39 22.10 -17.14
C ASN A 221 -6.16 23.32 -16.60
N GLY A 222 -6.98 23.95 -17.43
CA GLY A 222 -7.81 25.10 -17.05
C GLY A 222 -8.80 24.81 -15.93
N SER A 223 -9.18 23.56 -15.67
CA SER A 223 -10.09 23.17 -14.58
C SER A 223 -9.37 22.78 -13.28
N CYS A 224 -8.05 22.94 -13.19
CA CYS A 224 -7.29 22.53 -12.01
C CYS A 224 -7.41 23.56 -10.87
N TYR A 225 -7.99 23.17 -9.74
CA TYR A 225 -8.14 24.04 -8.56
C TYR A 225 -6.82 24.50 -7.91
N VAL A 226 -5.68 23.93 -8.33
CA VAL A 226 -4.35 24.25 -7.78
C VAL A 226 -3.64 25.29 -8.65
N CYS A 227 -3.60 25.07 -9.96
CA CYS A 227 -2.80 25.91 -10.88
C CYS A 227 -3.65 26.81 -11.79
N SER A 228 -4.97 26.85 -11.61
CA SER A 228 -5.87 27.74 -12.34
C SER A 228 -6.77 28.54 -11.39
N GLU A 229 -7.42 29.57 -11.93
CA GLU A 229 -8.38 30.39 -11.18
C GLU A 229 -9.79 29.77 -11.14
N THR A 230 -9.97 28.57 -11.74
CA THR A 230 -11.28 27.93 -11.84
C THR A 230 -11.72 27.38 -10.49
N PRO A 231 -12.89 27.78 -9.96
CA PRO A 231 -13.39 27.25 -8.70
C PRO A 231 -13.65 25.75 -8.76
N LEU A 232 -13.35 25.06 -7.66
CA LEU A 232 -13.64 23.65 -7.45
C LEU A 232 -15.14 23.47 -7.13
N LEU A 233 -15.86 22.63 -7.87
CA LEU A 233 -17.22 22.26 -7.51
C LEU A 233 -17.21 21.03 -6.59
N LEU A 234 -17.73 21.20 -5.38
CA LEU A 234 -17.76 20.18 -4.34
C LEU A 234 -19.20 19.85 -3.95
N GLU A 235 -19.60 18.59 -4.18
CA GLU A 235 -20.93 18.10 -3.87
C GLU A 235 -20.93 17.35 -2.52
N ILE A 236 -21.67 17.90 -1.55
CA ILE A 236 -21.71 17.45 -0.14
C ILE A 236 -23.12 17.63 0.44
N ASN A 237 -23.44 16.88 1.50
CA ASN A 237 -24.67 17.13 2.26
C ASN A 237 -24.35 18.13 3.39
N THR A 238 -24.77 19.38 3.22
CA THR A 238 -24.51 20.46 4.18
C THR A 238 -25.32 20.35 5.48
N CYS A 239 -26.33 19.49 5.52
CA CYS A 239 -27.19 19.30 6.68
C CYS A 239 -26.67 18.23 7.64
N SER A 240 -25.84 17.29 7.16
CA SER A 240 -25.28 16.21 7.98
C SER A 240 -23.77 16.29 8.18
N LEU A 241 -23.05 16.94 7.26
CA LEU A 241 -21.60 17.06 7.36
C LEU A 241 -21.21 18.09 8.43
N LYS A 242 -20.39 17.67 9.38
CA LYS A 242 -19.79 18.53 10.41
C LYS A 242 -18.59 19.30 9.87
N LEU A 243 -18.31 20.48 10.44
CA LEU A 243 -17.13 21.27 10.07
C LEU A 243 -15.83 20.49 10.31
N LYS A 244 -15.74 19.72 11.40
CA LYS A 244 -14.57 18.86 11.67
C LYS A 244 -14.28 17.89 10.55
N ASP A 245 -15.30 17.15 10.11
CA ASP A 245 -15.16 16.19 9.02
C ASP A 245 -14.85 16.87 7.68
N PHE A 246 -15.44 18.05 7.43
CA PHE A 246 -15.12 18.86 6.27
C PHE A 246 -13.63 19.24 6.23
N VAL A 247 -13.08 19.75 7.32
CA VAL A 247 -11.66 20.11 7.43
C VAL A 247 -10.77 18.87 7.33
N GLU A 248 -10.95 17.90 8.22
CA GLU A 248 -10.01 16.77 8.35
C GLU A 248 -10.06 15.84 7.13
N LYS A 249 -11.27 15.48 6.67
CA LYS A 249 -11.42 14.43 5.65
C LYS A 249 -11.45 15.00 4.23
N ILE A 250 -11.96 16.22 4.02
CA ILE A 250 -12.04 16.80 2.67
C ILE A 250 -10.87 17.74 2.43
N ILE A 251 -10.76 18.82 3.21
CA ILE A 251 -9.74 19.85 2.97
C ILE A 251 -8.33 19.26 3.14
N ASN A 252 -8.07 18.60 4.27
CA ASN A 252 -6.73 18.10 4.56
C ASN A 252 -6.41 16.81 3.81
N LYS A 253 -7.23 15.76 3.99
CA LYS A 253 -6.94 14.44 3.39
C LYS A 253 -7.17 14.39 1.88
N LYS A 254 -8.28 14.95 1.38
CA LYS A 254 -8.66 14.82 -0.04
C LYS A 254 -8.05 15.90 -0.93
N LEU A 255 -8.04 17.15 -0.47
CA LEU A 255 -7.47 18.28 -1.25
C LEU A 255 -5.99 18.53 -0.97
N GLY A 256 -5.44 17.91 0.09
CA GLY A 256 -4.01 17.98 0.41
C GLY A 256 -3.58 19.32 1.02
N ILE A 257 -4.52 20.07 1.61
CA ILE A 257 -4.26 21.36 2.24
C ILE A 257 -3.74 21.13 3.66
N ILE A 258 -2.62 21.74 4.02
CA ILE A 258 -1.90 21.45 5.28
C ILE A 258 -2.43 22.31 6.42
N SER A 259 -2.54 23.62 6.22
CA SER A 259 -2.94 24.60 7.23
C SER A 259 -4.05 25.51 6.68
N PRO A 260 -5.31 25.00 6.62
CA PRO A 260 -6.38 25.69 5.94
C PRO A 260 -6.92 26.90 6.71
N ILE A 261 -7.14 27.98 5.98
CA ILE A 261 -7.93 29.14 6.39
C ILE A 261 -9.17 29.17 5.51
N ILE A 262 -10.34 29.02 6.12
CA ILE A 262 -11.61 28.86 5.41
C ILE A 262 -12.47 30.10 5.63
N MET A 263 -12.81 30.78 4.55
CA MET A 263 -13.63 32.01 4.58
C MET A 263 -14.92 31.84 3.77
N HIS A 264 -16.00 32.42 4.27
CA HIS A 264 -17.24 32.64 3.53
C HIS A 264 -17.49 34.14 3.42
N GLY A 265 -17.24 34.69 2.23
CA GLY A 265 -17.20 36.13 2.02
C GLY A 265 -16.09 36.78 2.87
N SER A 266 -16.46 37.71 3.75
CA SER A 266 -15.54 38.34 4.71
C SER A 266 -15.47 37.62 6.07
N THR A 267 -16.27 36.57 6.28
CA THR A 267 -16.34 35.88 7.57
C THR A 267 -15.38 34.70 7.59
N LEU A 268 -14.50 34.67 8.59
CA LEU A 268 -13.58 33.56 8.85
C LEU A 268 -14.33 32.43 9.57
N ILE A 269 -14.44 31.28 8.90
CA ILE A 269 -15.12 30.08 9.42
C ILE A 269 -14.16 29.25 10.27
N PHE A 270 -12.92 29.10 9.82
CA PHE A 270 -11.93 28.22 10.44
C PHE A 270 -10.52 28.66 10.08
N GLU A 271 -9.60 28.54 11.04
CA GLU A 271 -8.16 28.79 10.88
C GLU A 271 -7.38 27.83 11.80
N VAL A 272 -6.17 27.47 11.38
CA VAL A 272 -5.21 26.72 12.18
C VAL A 272 -3.95 27.56 12.33
N GLY A 273 -3.47 27.73 13.56
CA GLY A 273 -2.24 28.43 13.86
C GLY A 273 -1.90 28.37 15.34
N ASP A 274 -0.62 28.21 15.66
CA ASP A 274 -0.13 28.21 17.06
C ASP A 274 -0.22 29.61 17.70
N ASP A 275 -0.34 30.66 16.88
CA ASP A 275 -0.46 32.06 17.31
C ASP A 275 -1.93 32.51 17.48
N LEU A 276 -2.90 31.59 17.39
CA LEU A 276 -4.31 31.92 17.59
C LEU A 276 -4.58 32.29 19.05
N GLU A 277 -5.30 33.40 19.26
CA GLU A 277 -5.78 33.79 20.58
C GLU A 277 -6.70 32.70 21.16
N GLU A 278 -6.59 32.43 22.47
CA GLU A 278 -7.26 31.29 23.12
C GLU A 278 -8.79 31.32 22.96
N ASP A 279 -9.39 32.51 22.95
CA ASP A 279 -10.83 32.72 22.77
C ASP A 279 -11.28 32.45 21.33
N ILE A 280 -10.46 32.81 20.34
CA ILE A 280 -10.68 32.50 18.93
C ILE A 280 -10.58 30.99 18.70
N ALA A 281 -9.55 30.34 19.23
CA ALA A 281 -9.37 28.89 19.16
C ALA A 281 -10.52 28.13 19.84
N ALA A 282 -10.99 28.62 21.00
CA ALA A 282 -12.15 28.06 21.68
C ALA A 282 -13.43 28.20 20.84
N ASN A 283 -13.64 29.34 20.17
CA ASN A 283 -14.79 29.56 19.30
C ASN A 283 -14.79 28.61 18.09
N TYR A 284 -13.64 28.39 17.44
CA TYR A 284 -13.53 27.39 16.37
C TYR A 284 -13.81 25.98 16.88
N SER A 285 -13.30 25.64 18.06
CA SER A 285 -13.54 24.35 18.70
C SER A 285 -15.04 24.09 18.96
N LEU A 286 -15.82 25.12 19.31
CA LEU A 286 -17.27 25.03 19.48
C LEU A 286 -18.02 24.81 18.14
N ASN A 287 -17.46 25.27 17.03
CA ASN A 287 -18.07 25.16 15.70
C ASN A 287 -17.72 23.84 14.99
N LEU A 288 -16.64 23.16 15.38
CA LEU A 288 -16.20 21.90 14.78
C LEU A 288 -17.29 20.81 14.75
N GLU A 289 -18.08 20.72 15.82
CA GLU A 289 -19.13 19.71 15.96
C GLU A 289 -20.47 20.12 15.31
N LYS A 290 -20.61 21.38 14.89
CA LYS A 290 -21.81 21.86 14.18
C LYS A 290 -21.80 21.39 12.75
N VAL A 291 -22.99 21.15 12.21
CA VAL A 291 -23.16 20.91 10.78
C VAL A 291 -22.96 22.20 9.99
N LEU A 292 -22.55 22.07 8.72
CA LEU A 292 -22.16 23.20 7.87
C LEU A 292 -23.23 24.29 7.74
N VAL A 293 -24.52 23.91 7.75
CA VAL A 293 -25.64 24.87 7.71
C VAL A 293 -25.86 25.63 9.03
N GLU A 294 -25.39 25.11 10.16
CA GLU A 294 -25.55 25.71 11.50
C GLU A 294 -24.37 26.60 11.92
N LEU A 295 -23.39 26.77 11.04
CA LEU A 295 -22.26 27.66 11.29
C LEU A 295 -22.70 29.13 11.38
N PRO A 296 -21.97 29.99 12.12
CA PRO A 296 -22.27 31.43 12.19
C PRO A 296 -22.37 32.11 10.82
N ALA A 297 -21.60 31.62 9.85
CA ALA A 297 -21.78 31.89 8.43
C ALA A 297 -22.27 30.59 7.75
N PRO A 298 -23.59 30.40 7.57
CA PRO A 298 -24.16 29.16 7.06
C PRO A 298 -23.60 28.79 5.69
N VAL A 299 -23.16 27.55 5.55
CA VAL A 299 -22.73 26.98 4.27
C VAL A 299 -23.88 26.16 3.69
N THR A 300 -24.43 26.63 2.57
CA THR A 300 -25.59 26.05 1.90
C THR A 300 -25.32 25.84 0.41
N ASN A 301 -26.33 25.41 -0.35
CA ASN A 301 -26.19 25.23 -1.79
C ASN A 301 -25.82 26.55 -2.48
N GLY A 302 -24.76 26.53 -3.30
CA GLY A 302 -24.24 27.69 -4.01
C GLY A 302 -23.27 28.54 -3.19
N THR A 303 -23.03 28.22 -1.91
CA THR A 303 -22.02 28.92 -1.11
C THR A 303 -20.64 28.78 -1.76
N VAL A 304 -19.91 29.90 -1.82
CA VAL A 304 -18.51 29.92 -2.27
C VAL A 304 -17.63 30.10 -1.05
N LEU A 305 -16.76 29.12 -0.82
CA LEU A 305 -15.74 29.15 0.22
C LEU A 305 -14.40 29.50 -0.40
N ARG A 306 -13.69 30.46 0.17
CA ARG A 306 -12.27 30.69 -0.15
C ARG A 306 -11.44 29.90 0.86
N VAL A 307 -10.55 29.04 0.37
CA VAL A 307 -9.64 28.25 1.19
C VAL A 307 -8.22 28.66 0.85
N GLU A 308 -7.46 29.04 1.87
CA GLU A 308 -6.07 29.47 1.74
C GLU A 308 -5.15 28.62 2.60
N ASP A 309 -3.94 28.42 2.11
CA ASP A 309 -2.84 27.80 2.84
C ASP A 309 -1.56 28.58 2.54
N PHE A 310 -1.13 29.37 3.52
CA PHE A 310 0.09 30.16 3.41
C PHE A 310 1.37 29.32 3.41
N HIS A 311 1.33 28.10 3.97
CA HIS A 311 2.49 27.20 3.95
C HIS A 311 2.73 26.64 2.54
N GLN A 312 1.65 26.41 1.79
CA GLN A 312 1.70 25.89 0.41
C GLN A 312 1.65 26.98 -0.67
N GLU A 313 1.48 28.26 -0.29
CA GLU A 313 1.18 29.36 -1.20
C GLU A 313 -0.02 29.06 -2.12
N LEU A 314 -1.05 28.41 -1.56
CA LEU A 314 -2.23 27.95 -2.28
C LEU A 314 -3.47 28.75 -1.87
N SER A 315 -4.25 29.20 -2.85
CA SER A 315 -5.56 29.82 -2.64
C SER A 315 -6.53 29.31 -3.69
N CYS A 316 -7.66 28.75 -3.25
CA CYS A 316 -8.67 28.24 -4.17
C CYS A 316 -10.09 28.57 -3.69
N ASN A 317 -11.01 28.67 -4.65
CA ASN A 317 -12.42 28.86 -4.40
C ASN A 317 -13.14 27.52 -4.54
N ILE A 318 -13.96 27.16 -3.56
CA ILE A 318 -14.78 25.96 -3.56
C ILE A 318 -16.25 26.37 -3.61
N ILE A 319 -16.95 25.96 -4.66
CA ILE A 319 -18.40 26.13 -4.80
C ILE A 319 -19.07 24.88 -4.23
N ILE A 320 -19.96 25.10 -3.25
CA ILE A 320 -20.70 24.03 -2.60
C ILE A 320 -21.98 23.72 -3.37
N LYS A 321 -22.14 22.47 -3.78
CA LYS A 321 -23.40 21.92 -4.28
C LYS A 321 -24.01 21.02 -3.22
N HIS A 322 -25.16 21.39 -2.68
CA HIS A 322 -25.86 20.55 -1.73
C HIS A 322 -26.44 19.33 -2.43
N ARG A 323 -26.25 18.14 -1.83
CA ARG A 323 -27.00 16.94 -2.18
C ARG A 323 -27.91 16.52 -1.03
N GLY A 324 -29.12 16.06 -1.38
CA GLY A 324 -30.05 15.45 -0.43
C GLY A 324 -29.57 14.09 0.08
N GLU A 325 -30.33 13.52 1.01
CA GLU A 325 -30.07 12.17 1.52
C GLU A 325 -30.41 11.11 0.46
N GLU A 326 -29.55 10.09 0.36
CA GLU A 326 -29.70 8.83 -0.39
C GLU A 326 -29.37 8.83 -1.89
N GLU A 327 -28.09 8.64 -2.19
CA GLU A 327 -27.70 7.59 -3.14
C GLU A 327 -27.01 6.50 -2.33
N GLU A 328 -27.40 5.23 -2.50
CA GLU A 328 -26.62 4.09 -2.02
C GLU A 328 -25.28 4.09 -2.76
N ILE A 329 -24.26 4.66 -2.14
CA ILE A 329 -22.90 4.67 -2.68
C ILE A 329 -22.10 3.66 -1.85
N ASP A 330 -21.60 2.59 -2.45
CA ASP A 330 -20.79 1.57 -1.75
C ASP A 330 -19.44 2.10 -1.19
N ASP A 331 -19.09 3.34 -1.51
CA ASP A 331 -17.80 3.97 -1.21
C ASP A 331 -17.98 5.11 -0.18
N GLU A 332 -17.50 4.88 1.04
CA GLU A 332 -17.57 5.81 2.17
C GLU A 332 -16.92 7.18 1.86
N GLU A 333 -15.89 7.25 1.01
CA GLU A 333 -15.30 8.54 0.61
C GLU A 333 -16.23 9.33 -0.32
N LYS A 334 -16.90 8.63 -1.25
CA LYS A 334 -17.89 9.24 -2.15
C LYS A 334 -19.19 9.59 -1.41
N LYS A 335 -19.53 8.87 -0.32
CA LYS A 335 -20.59 9.24 0.63
C LYS A 335 -20.29 10.52 1.39
N LEU A 336 -19.02 10.89 1.57
CA LEU A 336 -18.66 12.13 2.23
C LEU A 336 -18.66 13.33 1.28
N ALA A 337 -17.97 13.21 0.14
CA ALA A 337 -17.90 14.30 -0.85
C ALA A 337 -17.56 13.81 -2.27
N ARG A 338 -18.19 14.40 -3.28
CA ARG A 338 -17.83 14.20 -4.70
C ARG A 338 -17.26 15.49 -5.27
N THR A 339 -16.08 15.39 -5.85
CA THR A 339 -15.49 16.49 -6.61
C THR A 339 -16.03 16.39 -8.03
N VAL A 340 -16.76 17.40 -8.48
CA VAL A 340 -17.29 17.42 -9.84
C VAL A 340 -16.33 18.25 -10.68
N ILE A 341 -15.57 17.58 -11.53
CA ILE A 341 -14.82 18.27 -12.58
C ILE A 341 -15.86 18.65 -13.64
N PRO A 342 -16.02 19.94 -14.01
CA PRO A 342 -16.89 20.32 -15.10
C PRO A 342 -16.54 19.49 -16.34
N GLU A 343 -17.52 18.83 -16.95
CA GLU A 343 -17.34 17.98 -18.13
C GLU A 343 -16.92 18.79 -19.36
N GLN A 344 -15.68 19.25 -19.40
CA GLN A 344 -15.01 19.73 -20.62
C GLN A 344 -13.51 19.45 -20.52
N ALA A 345 -13.12 18.21 -20.84
CA ALA A 345 -11.87 17.82 -21.55
C ALA A 345 -11.44 16.36 -21.24
N THR A 346 -12.27 15.37 -21.52
CA THR A 346 -11.81 13.96 -21.59
C THR A 346 -12.46 13.20 -22.75
N GLU A 347 -12.21 13.69 -23.97
CA GLU A 347 -12.14 12.81 -25.15
C GLU A 347 -10.92 13.20 -26.01
N GLN A 348 -9.71 13.02 -25.49
CA GLN A 348 -8.60 12.63 -26.36
C GLN A 348 -8.50 11.12 -26.35
N ASN A 349 -9.36 10.54 -27.18
CA ASN A 349 -9.32 9.14 -27.59
C ASN A 349 -7.87 8.72 -27.87
N PHE A 350 -7.35 7.75 -27.11
CA PHE A 350 -6.30 6.86 -27.59
C PHE A 350 -6.88 5.97 -28.71
N ARG A 351 -7.19 6.57 -29.85
CA ARG A 351 -7.36 5.83 -31.11
C ARG A 351 -5.97 5.56 -31.64
N VAL A 352 -5.44 4.39 -31.29
CA VAL A 352 -4.43 3.74 -32.13
C VAL A 352 -5.13 3.42 -33.45
N GLU A 353 -5.02 4.34 -34.42
CA GLU A 353 -5.50 4.11 -35.78
C GLU A 353 -4.77 2.91 -36.38
N ASN A 354 -5.45 1.76 -36.34
CA ASN A 354 -5.03 0.55 -37.02
C ASN A 354 -5.38 0.68 -38.51
N ASN A 355 -4.67 1.57 -39.23
CA ASN A 355 -4.76 1.64 -40.68
C ASN A 355 -4.04 0.45 -41.31
N ARG A 356 -4.74 -0.69 -41.40
CA ARG A 356 -4.38 -1.80 -42.30
C ARG A 356 -4.64 -1.37 -43.75
N SER A 357 -3.64 -0.77 -44.37
CA SER A 357 -3.58 -0.69 -45.84
C SER A 357 -3.40 -2.10 -46.40
N LYS A 358 -4.48 -2.65 -46.96
CA LYS A 358 -4.47 -3.82 -47.83
C LYS A 358 -3.53 -3.55 -49.02
N LYS A 359 -2.38 -4.22 -49.08
CA LYS A 359 -1.71 -4.53 -50.35
C LYS A 359 -1.65 -6.04 -50.52
N LYS A 360 -2.50 -6.55 -51.42
CA LYS A 360 -2.36 -7.86 -52.07
C LYS A 360 -1.18 -7.78 -53.04
N LEU A 361 -0.27 -8.76 -53.00
CA LEU A 361 0.29 -9.35 -54.23
C LEU A 361 1.01 -10.69 -53.96
N ASN A 362 0.31 -11.73 -54.40
CA ASN A 362 0.64 -13.09 -54.85
C ASN A 362 2.07 -13.67 -54.86
N SER A 363 2.11 -14.91 -54.34
CA SER A 363 2.60 -16.18 -54.92
C SER A 363 4.11 -16.44 -55.14
N SER A 364 4.65 -17.45 -54.44
CA SER A 364 4.76 -18.86 -54.92
C SER A 364 6.00 -19.57 -54.37
N HIS A 365 5.78 -20.81 -53.88
CA HIS A 365 6.75 -21.92 -53.73
C HIS A 365 7.97 -21.73 -52.80
N LYS A 366 8.49 -22.71 -52.04
CA LYS A 366 8.45 -24.17 -52.06
C LYS A 366 8.86 -24.68 -50.66
N THR A 367 8.41 -25.89 -50.35
CA THR A 367 8.70 -26.70 -49.16
C THR A 367 10.20 -26.97 -48.93
N ARG A 368 10.63 -26.98 -47.67
CA ARG A 368 11.61 -27.93 -47.10
C ARG A 368 11.79 -27.73 -45.58
N ASN A 369 11.39 -28.75 -44.81
CA ASN A 369 11.99 -29.08 -43.51
C ASN A 369 13.25 -29.94 -43.81
N PRO A 370 14.31 -30.00 -42.97
CA PRO A 370 14.17 -30.66 -41.66
C PRO A 370 15.17 -30.27 -40.52
N ARG A 371 14.86 -30.80 -39.33
CA ARG A 371 15.74 -31.23 -38.21
C ARG A 371 16.40 -30.18 -37.29
N GLY A 372 15.90 -30.16 -36.04
CA GLY A 372 16.62 -30.75 -34.90
C GLY A 372 17.61 -29.86 -34.14
N GLY A 373 17.18 -29.36 -32.98
CA GLY A 373 18.05 -28.81 -31.93
C GLY A 373 17.28 -28.60 -30.63
N ARG A 374 17.37 -29.57 -29.71
CA ARG A 374 16.83 -29.49 -28.33
C ARG A 374 17.76 -28.69 -27.43
N ASN A 375 17.17 -28.19 -26.34
CA ASN A 375 17.76 -27.81 -25.04
C ASN A 375 18.27 -26.38 -24.87
N SER A 376 17.37 -25.48 -24.46
CA SER A 376 17.69 -24.26 -23.71
C SER A 376 16.54 -23.83 -22.78
N GLN A 377 15.85 -24.78 -22.13
CA GLN A 377 14.76 -24.51 -21.18
C GLN A 377 15.10 -24.83 -19.71
N ASN A 378 16.23 -25.49 -19.43
CA ASN A 378 16.55 -25.92 -18.06
C ASN A 378 17.39 -24.92 -17.24
N HIS A 379 17.90 -23.83 -17.83
CA HIS A 379 18.74 -22.87 -17.10
C HIS A 379 17.99 -21.64 -16.55
N MET A 380 16.71 -21.48 -16.91
CA MET A 380 15.90 -20.31 -16.51
C MET A 380 14.98 -20.59 -15.30
N MET A 381 14.90 -21.85 -14.83
CA MET A 381 14.16 -22.20 -13.61
C MET A 381 15.00 -22.06 -12.34
N GLU A 382 16.32 -22.24 -12.40
CA GLU A 382 17.18 -22.12 -11.21
C GLU A 382 17.39 -20.67 -10.75
N THR A 383 17.13 -19.68 -11.60
CA THR A 383 17.30 -18.25 -11.25
C THR A 383 16.09 -17.66 -10.52
N LYS A 384 14.91 -18.29 -10.59
CA LYS A 384 13.69 -17.80 -9.92
C LYS A 384 13.56 -18.24 -8.46
N VAL A 385 14.24 -19.32 -8.07
CA VAL A 385 14.18 -19.86 -6.69
C VAL A 385 14.96 -18.97 -5.69
N ASN A 386 15.92 -18.16 -6.16
CA ASN A 386 16.76 -17.33 -5.28
C ASN A 386 16.21 -15.91 -4.99
N GLN A 387 15.10 -15.49 -5.59
CA GLN A 387 14.52 -14.16 -5.30
C GLN A 387 13.70 -14.10 -3.99
N TRP A 388 13.29 -15.24 -3.44
CA TRP A 388 12.53 -15.29 -2.18
C TRP A 388 13.39 -15.31 -0.92
N LYS A 389 14.70 -15.59 -1.03
CA LYS A 389 15.65 -15.53 0.10
C LYS A 389 15.93 -14.10 0.60
N TYR A 390 15.47 -13.08 -0.12
CA TYR A 390 15.67 -11.67 0.23
C TYR A 390 14.37 -10.87 0.28
N LEU A 391 13.23 -11.53 0.51
CA LEU A 391 11.99 -10.82 0.85
C LEU A 391 12.10 -10.29 2.29
N ASN A 392 12.86 -9.21 2.42
CA ASN A 392 12.92 -8.38 3.60
C ASN A 392 11.48 -7.90 3.86
N ILE A 393 10.87 -8.42 4.93
CA ILE A 393 9.54 -8.02 5.47
C ILE A 393 9.53 -6.51 5.86
N THR A 394 10.61 -5.78 5.59
CA THR A 394 10.80 -4.34 5.77
C THR A 394 9.87 -3.46 4.92
N LYS A 395 9.24 -3.97 3.86
CA LYS A 395 8.36 -3.15 3.00
C LYS A 395 6.90 -3.06 3.43
N LEU A 396 6.47 -3.84 4.42
CA LEU A 396 5.10 -3.77 4.96
C LEU A 396 4.89 -2.65 6.01
N THR A 397 5.91 -1.82 6.28
CA THR A 397 5.90 -0.84 7.39
C THR A 397 6.48 0.53 7.02
N LEU A 398 6.62 0.82 5.72
CA LEU A 398 7.08 2.12 5.19
C LEU A 398 6.03 2.85 4.34
N LEU A 399 4.79 2.34 4.36
CA LEU A 399 3.56 3.07 4.08
C LEU A 399 2.75 3.03 5.37
#